data_AF-A0A971MBX3-F1
#
_entry.id   AF-A0A971MBX3-F1
#
_cell.length_a   1.000
_cell.length_b   1.000
_cell.length_c   1.000
_cell.angle_alpha   90.00
_cell.angle_beta   90.00
_cell.angle_gamma   90.00
#
_symmetry.space_group_name_H-M   'P 1'
#
loop_
_entity.id
_entity.type
_entity.pdbx_description
1 polymer ?
#
loop_
_entity_poly.entity_id
_entity_poly.type
_entity_poly.pdbx_seq_one_letter_code
_entity_poly.pdbx_strand_id
1 'polypeptide(L)' 'MAYERVTSFLEEILNKGEDTLLVCHAGVIRIALSWVFDNLDYYFKFRVENGSVNVISIDESGFKYIEKANYTVK' A
#
# COMPACT_ATOMS: atom_id res chain seq x y z
N MET A 1 13.11 6.09 9.04
CA MET A 1 13.92 4.84 8.94
C MET A 1 13.29 3.72 8.10
N ALA A 2 12.05 3.24 8.34
CA ALA A 2 11.38 2.30 7.42
C ALA A 2 10.20 2.94 6.69
N TYR A 3 9.34 3.67 7.43
CA TYR A 3 8.21 4.41 6.88
C TYR A 3 8.62 5.32 5.72
N GLU A 4 9.50 6.28 5.98
CA GLU A 4 9.99 7.25 4.97
C GLU A 4 10.57 6.57 3.72
N ARG A 5 11.29 5.45 3.89
CA ARG A 5 11.89 4.73 2.75
C ARG A 5 10.81 4.12 1.87
N VAL A 6 9.82 3.49 2.47
CA VAL A 6 8.70 2.88 1.74
C VAL A 6 7.85 3.96 1.10
N THR A 7 7.45 5.00 1.84
CA THR A 7 6.60 6.06 1.29
C THR A 7 7.31 6.83 0.17
N SER A 8 8.60 7.16 0.31
CA SER A 8 9.34 7.83 -0.77
C SER A 8 9.42 6.98 -2.04
N PHE A 9 9.57 5.65 -1.89
CA PHE A 9 9.53 4.72 -3.01
C PHE A 9 8.13 4.62 -3.65
N LEU A 10 7.06 4.66 -2.85
CA LEU A 10 5.69 4.68 -3.35
C LEU A 10 5.39 5.97 -4.12
N GLU A 11 5.88 7.13 -3.65
CA GLU A 11 5.78 8.39 -4.39
C GLU A 11 6.55 8.34 -5.71
N GLU A 12 7.74 7.73 -5.74
CA GLU A 12 8.48 7.52 -6.99
C GLU A 12 7.69 6.68 -8.00
N ILE A 13 7.09 5.59 -7.55
CA ILE A 13 6.23 4.72 -8.38
C ILE A 13 5.00 5.49 -8.86
N LEU A 14 4.33 6.23 -7.99
CA LEU A 14 3.14 7.01 -8.33
C LEU A 14 3.40 7.95 -9.52
N ASN A 15 4.56 8.60 -9.53
CA ASN A 15 4.96 9.50 -10.61
C ASN A 15 5.18 8.82 -11.97
N LYS A 16 5.23 7.47 -12.03
CA LYS A 16 5.31 6.72 -13.29
C LYS A 16 3.95 6.56 -13.98
N GLY A 17 2.85 6.70 -13.24
CA GLY A 17 1.48 6.63 -13.79
C GLY A 17 1.13 5.28 -14.41
N GLU A 18 1.70 4.18 -13.90
CA GLU A 18 1.51 2.82 -14.40
C GLU A 18 1.10 1.84 -13.30
N ASP A 19 0.39 0.77 -13.68
CA ASP A 19 0.06 -0.32 -12.75
C ASP A 19 1.34 -1.01 -12.25
N THR A 20 1.50 -1.07 -10.93
CA THR A 20 2.72 -1.60 -10.31
C THR A 20 2.43 -2.75 -9.36
N LEU A 21 3.17 -3.85 -9.50
CA LEU A 21 3.11 -5.00 -8.60
C LEU A 21 4.28 -4.97 -7.59
N LEU A 22 3.95 -4.94 -6.31
CA LEU A 22 4.93 -5.02 -5.21
C LEU A 22 4.87 -6.36 -4.50
N VAL A 23 5.95 -7.13 -4.58
CA VAL A 23 6.11 -8.38 -3.82
C VAL A 23 7.00 -8.11 -2.60
N CYS A 24 6.40 -8.11 -1.41
CA CYS A 24 7.09 -7.75 -0.18
C CYS A 24 6.46 -8.41 1.06
N HIS A 25 7.05 -8.16 2.23
CA HIS A 25 6.59 -8.73 3.50
C HIS A 25 5.52 -7.85 4.18
N ALA A 26 4.79 -8.45 5.12
CA ALA A 26 3.67 -7.82 5.84
C ALA A 26 3.97 -6.43 6.43
N GLY A 27 5.19 -6.19 6.92
CA GLY A 27 5.57 -4.87 7.44
C GLY A 27 5.56 -3.77 6.37
N VAL A 28 6.04 -4.06 5.16
CA VAL A 28 6.01 -3.10 4.05
C VAL A 28 4.58 -2.88 3.57
N ILE A 29 3.80 -3.97 3.48
CA ILE A 29 2.38 -3.90 3.09
C ILE A 29 1.59 -3.00 4.05
N ARG A 30 1.78 -3.16 5.37
CA ARG A 30 1.12 -2.31 6.37
C ARG A 30 1.51 -0.84 6.25
N ILE A 31 2.78 -0.54 5.94
CA ILE A 31 3.22 0.84 5.68
C ILE A 31 2.53 1.40 4.44
N ALA A 32 2.45 0.64 3.34
CA ALA A 32 1.76 1.06 2.13
C ALA A 32 0.26 1.33 2.38
N LEU A 33 -0.39 0.49 3.18
CA LEU A 33 -1.79 0.70 3.58
C LEU A 33 -1.95 1.93 4.49
N SER A 34 -1.01 2.19 5.39
CA SER A 34 -0.98 3.42 6.20
C SER A 34 -0.74 4.68 5.37
N TRP A 35 0.05 4.58 4.31
CA TRP A 35 0.36 5.68 3.39
C TRP A 35 -0.89 6.19 2.66
N VAL A 36 -1.90 5.33 2.43
CA VAL A 36 -3.20 5.76 1.91
C VAL A 36 -3.83 6.87 2.77
N PHE A 37 -3.62 6.83 4.08
CA PHE A 37 -4.17 7.79 5.05
C PHE A 37 -3.17 8.89 5.46
N ASP A 38 -1.97 8.87 4.88
CA ASP A 38 -0.84 9.73 5.29
C ASP A 38 -0.57 9.70 6.81
N ASN A 39 -0.83 8.54 7.44
CA ASN A 39 -0.74 8.39 8.90
C ASN A 39 -0.23 6.99 9.30
N LEU A 40 0.97 6.96 9.90
CA LEU A 40 1.64 5.76 10.36
C LEU A 40 0.90 5.04 11.51
N ASP A 41 0.05 5.73 12.27
CA ASP A 41 -0.67 5.12 13.41
C ASP A 41 -1.60 3.98 12.97
N TYR A 42 -2.03 3.99 11.69
CA TYR A 42 -2.81 2.90 11.11
C TYR A 42 -2.00 1.62 10.88
N TYR A 43 -0.68 1.62 11.04
CA TYR A 43 0.18 0.46 10.76
C TYR A 43 -0.28 -0.79 11.51
N PHE A 44 -0.68 -0.61 12.78
CA PHE A 44 -1.15 -1.70 13.65
C PHE A 44 -2.63 -2.05 13.44
N LYS A 45 -3.34 -1.32 12.58
CA LYS A 45 -4.76 -1.54 12.29
C LYS A 45 -5.00 -2.46 11.09
N PHE A 46 -3.96 -2.77 10.31
CA PHE A 46 -4.05 -3.65 9.16
C PHE A 46 -3.58 -5.09 9.47
N ARG A 47 -4.47 -6.05 9.25
CA ARG A 47 -4.12 -7.47 9.15
C ARG A 47 -3.69 -7.77 7.71
N VAL A 48 -2.58 -8.49 7.56
CA VAL A 48 -2.06 -8.93 6.26
C VAL A 48 -1.89 -10.45 6.32
N GLU A 49 -2.52 -11.17 5.40
CA GLU A 49 -2.48 -12.62 5.31
C GLU A 49 -1.47 -13.10 4.27
N ASN A 50 -0.82 -14.23 4.55
CA ASN A 50 0.12 -14.81 3.60
C ASN A 50 -0.59 -15.28 2.34
N GLY A 51 0.05 -15.07 1.18
CA GLY A 51 -0.52 -15.44 -0.12
C GLY A 51 -1.70 -14.57 -0.57
N SER A 52 -1.95 -13.44 0.12
CA SER A 52 -2.99 -12.49 -0.27
C SER A 52 -2.44 -11.31 -1.08
N VAL A 53 -3.32 -10.69 -1.86
CA VAL A 53 -3.07 -9.46 -2.61
C VAL A 53 -3.83 -8.31 -1.95
N ASN A 54 -3.18 -7.15 -1.86
CA ASN A 54 -3.80 -5.90 -1.42
C ASN A 54 -3.67 -4.91 -2.58
N VAL A 55 -4.74 -4.19 -2.88
CA VAL A 55 -4.80 -3.24 -4.01
C VAL A 55 -5.09 -1.85 -3.46
N ILE A 56 -4.15 -0.93 -3.70
CA ILE A 56 -4.30 0.50 -3.46
C ILE A 56 -4.51 1.14 -4.82
N SER A 57 -5.55 1.95 -4.93
CA SER A 57 -5.92 2.65 -6.16
C SER A 57 -5.88 4.15 -5.89
N ILE A 58 -5.57 4.91 -6.94
CA ILE A 58 -5.43 6.37 -6.89
C ILE A 58 -6.26 6.90 -8.04
N ASP A 59 -7.22 7.77 -7.73
CA ASP A 59 -8.10 8.34 -8.74
C ASP A 59 -7.43 9.48 -9.53
N GLU A 60 -8.13 9.97 -10.55
CA GLU A 60 -7.67 11.08 -11.39
C GLU A 60 -7.42 12.39 -10.62
N SER A 61 -7.99 12.53 -9.41
CA SER A 61 -7.80 13.68 -8.52
C SER A 61 -6.67 13.46 -7.50
N GLY A 62 -6.01 12.30 -7.53
CA GLY A 62 -4.91 11.95 -6.63
C GLY A 62 -5.36 11.38 -5.28
N PHE A 63 -6.64 11.07 -5.09
CA PHE A 63 -7.10 10.47 -3.83
C PHE A 63 -6.75 8.98 -3.79
N LYS A 64 -5.93 8.62 -2.79
CA LYS A 64 -5.56 7.22 -2.48
C LYS A 64 -6.71 6.53 -1.75
N TYR A 65 -7.01 5.28 -2.11
CA TYR A 65 -7.93 4.43 -1.37
C TYR A 65 -7.55 2.95 -1.47
N ILE A 66 -8.00 2.15 -0.50
CA ILE A 66 -7.81 0.70 -0.51
C ILE A 66 -8.98 0.09 -1.29
N GLU A 67 -8.71 -0.42 -2.48
CA GLU A 67 -9.71 -1.10 -3.32
C GLU A 67 -9.96 -2.53 -2.83
N LYS A 68 -8.89 -3.25 -2.46
CA LYS A 68 -8.97 -4.62 -1.94
C LYS A 68 -7.97 -4.84 -0.81
N ALA A 69 -8.40 -5.56 0.21
CA ALA A 69 -7.54 -6.00 1.31
C ALA A 69 -7.65 -7.51 1.50
N ASN A 70 -6.51 -8.17 1.71
CA ASN A 70 -6.39 -9.64 1.84
C ASN A 70 -7.15 -10.43 0.76
N TYR A 71 -7.09 -9.98 -0.48
CA TYR A 71 -7.75 -10.65 -1.59
C TYR A 71 -7.02 -11.95 -1.92
N THR A 72 -7.76 -13.05 -1.93
CA THR A 72 -7.29 -14.38 -2.34
C THR A 72 -8.28 -14.96 -3.34
N VAL A 73 -7.78 -15.67 -4.34
CA VAL A 73 -8.63 -16.51 -5.20
C VAL A 73 -9.06 -17.72 -4.37
N LYS A 74 -10.37 -17.85 -4.17
CA LYS A 74 -10.97 -19.08 -3.63
C LYS A 74 -11.08 -20.14 -4.71
#